data_AF-A0A5C2S186-F1
#
_entry.id   AF-A0A5C2S186-F1
#
_cell.length_a   1.000
_cell.length_b   1.000
_cell.length_c   1.000
_cell.angle_alpha   90.00
_cell.angle_beta   90.00
_cell.angle_gamma   90.00
#
_symmetry.space_group_name_H-M   'P 1'
#
loop_
_entity.id
_entity.type
_entity.pdbx_description
1 polymer ?
#
loop_
_entity_poly.entity_id
_entity_poly.type
_entity_poly.pdbx_seq_one_letter_code
_entity_poly.pdbx_strand_id
1 'polypeptide(L)'
;MSSVRSSVKSKDPAVRKLKAILYAENSERPTLVKVPTSSHPSRDGIGNPRCPSFESILGFEARTHEAWVTCKDATGKSHKFLVAAQYRPSCDYNRALQDIWASSVWKGELLVMRGGYQSFVVDMGGSQYKRLAKEAVRRFLMQTHDLIDRLAQETLPTIVPKNI
;
A
#
# COMPACT_ATOMS: atom_id res chain seq x y z
N MET A 1 10.21 -9.01 3.91
CA MET A 1 9.21 -9.61 3.00
C MET A 1 9.64 -9.39 1.56
N SER A 2 9.49 -10.39 0.71
CA SER A 2 9.68 -10.30 -0.75
C SER A 2 8.55 -9.48 -1.38
N SER A 3 8.80 -8.89 -2.56
CA SER A 3 7.74 -8.22 -3.33
C SER A 3 6.63 -9.23 -3.65
N VAL A 4 5.36 -8.80 -3.57
CA VAL A 4 4.23 -9.64 -4.00
C VAL A 4 3.94 -9.49 -5.49
N ARG A 5 4.53 -8.47 -6.14
CA ARG A 5 4.50 -8.30 -7.60
C ARG A 5 5.36 -9.35 -8.28
N SER A 6 5.00 -9.66 -9.52
CA SER A 6 5.84 -10.45 -10.44
C SER A 6 6.04 -9.67 -11.72
N SER A 7 7.21 -9.82 -12.34
CA SER A 7 7.52 -9.16 -13.60
C SER A 7 6.56 -9.58 -14.71
N VAL A 8 6.17 -8.61 -15.55
CA VAL A 8 5.35 -8.89 -16.73
C VAL A 8 6.18 -9.67 -17.74
N LYS A 9 5.68 -10.83 -18.19
CA LYS A 9 6.33 -11.67 -19.20
C LYS A 9 5.91 -11.23 -20.61
N SER A 10 6.44 -10.10 -21.08
CA SER A 10 6.19 -9.59 -22.43
C SER A 10 7.39 -8.81 -22.95
N LYS A 11 7.66 -8.90 -24.27
CA LYS A 11 8.70 -8.11 -24.94
C LYS A 11 8.28 -6.65 -25.15
N ASP A 12 6.98 -6.40 -25.25
CA ASP A 12 6.40 -5.07 -25.46
C ASP A 12 5.15 -4.90 -24.56
N PRO A 13 5.36 -4.60 -23.27
CA PRO A 13 4.26 -4.48 -22.32
C PRO A 13 3.47 -3.18 -22.53
N ALA A 14 2.14 -3.30 -22.55
CA ALA A 14 1.26 -2.14 -22.57
C ALA A 14 1.18 -1.49 -21.18
N VAL A 15 1.23 -0.15 -21.12
CA VAL A 15 1.11 0.62 -19.88
C VAL A 15 -0.31 1.17 -19.73
N ARG A 16 -0.94 0.89 -18.59
CA ARG A 16 -2.25 1.41 -18.19
C ARG A 16 -2.11 2.26 -16.93
N LYS A 17 -2.94 3.29 -16.79
CA LYS A 17 -2.96 4.15 -15.60
C LYS A 17 -4.16 3.78 -14.73
N LEU A 18 -3.94 2.97 -13.69
CA LEU A 18 -4.99 2.50 -12.79
C LEU A 18 -5.15 3.44 -11.59
N LYS A 19 -6.39 3.73 -11.21
CA LYS A 19 -6.70 4.57 -10.05
C LYS A 19 -6.41 3.83 -8.75
N ALA A 20 -5.68 4.49 -7.85
CA ALA A 20 -5.33 4.04 -6.51
C ALA A 20 -5.59 5.15 -5.49
N ILE A 21 -5.65 4.81 -4.21
CA ILE A 21 -5.76 5.79 -3.12
C ILE A 21 -4.39 5.95 -2.47
N LEU A 22 -3.87 7.17 -2.44
CA LEU A 22 -2.63 7.55 -1.78
C LEU A 22 -2.97 8.26 -0.46
N TYR A 23 -2.35 7.80 0.61
CA TYR A 23 -2.24 8.47 1.90
C TYR A 23 -0.82 9.04 1.98
N ALA A 24 -0.65 10.22 1.41
CA ALA A 24 0.64 10.91 1.43
C ALA A 24 0.92 11.43 2.84
N GLU A 25 2.19 11.42 3.24
CA GLU A 25 2.62 11.87 4.58
C GLU A 25 2.23 13.32 4.85
N ASN A 26 2.44 14.19 3.86
CA ASN A 26 2.22 15.63 3.96
C ASN A 26 0.79 16.05 3.60
N SER A 27 -0.16 15.11 3.61
CA SER A 27 -1.56 15.37 3.27
C SER A 27 -2.47 15.02 4.45
N GLU A 28 -3.44 15.90 4.72
CA GLU A 28 -4.48 15.61 5.71
C GLU A 28 -5.56 14.67 5.15
N ARG A 29 -5.64 14.52 3.82
CA ARG A 29 -6.69 13.72 3.18
C ARG A 29 -6.12 12.74 2.16
N PRO A 30 -6.76 11.56 1.99
CA PRO A 30 -6.39 10.65 0.91
C PRO A 30 -6.69 11.24 -0.46
N THR A 31 -5.79 10.99 -1.41
CA THR A 31 -5.90 11.47 -2.79
C THR A 31 -6.03 10.30 -3.76
N LEU A 32 -6.84 10.48 -4.81
CA LEU A 32 -6.95 9.52 -5.88
C LEU A 32 -5.84 9.77 -6.91
N VAL A 33 -4.93 8.82 -7.07
CA VAL A 33 -3.79 8.92 -7.97
C VAL A 33 -3.86 7.88 -9.09
N LYS A 34 -3.10 8.09 -10.16
CA LYS A 34 -3.02 7.19 -11.32
C LYS A 34 -1.67 6.47 -11.33
N VAL A 35 -1.68 5.17 -11.02
CA VAL A 35 -0.47 4.34 -10.97
C VAL A 35 -0.19 3.77 -12.37
N PRO A 36 0.94 4.11 -13.01
CA PRO A 36 1.42 3.42 -14.19
C PRO A 36 1.55 1.92 -13.90
N THR A 37 0.91 1.10 -14.72
CA THR A 37 0.80 -0.33 -14.52
C THR A 37 1.07 -1.05 -15.82
N SER A 38 2.18 -1.79 -15.87
CA SER A 38 2.54 -2.61 -17.01
C SER A 38 1.64 -3.85 -17.08
N SER A 39 1.26 -4.24 -18.28
CA SER A 39 0.38 -5.37 -18.54
C SER A 39 0.76 -6.05 -19.85
N HIS A 40 0.50 -7.34 -19.98
CA HIS A 40 0.62 -7.99 -21.29
C HIS A 40 -0.45 -7.42 -22.23
N PRO A 41 -0.12 -7.01 -23.47
CA PRO A 41 -1.04 -6.28 -24.34
C PRO A 41 -2.34 -7.04 -24.65
N SER A 42 -2.24 -8.35 -24.87
CA SER A 42 -3.38 -9.22 -25.27
C SER A 42 -3.79 -10.30 -24.26
N ARG A 43 -3.07 -10.45 -23.14
CA ARG A 43 -3.23 -11.59 -22.21
C ARG A 43 -3.14 -11.14 -20.77
N ASP A 44 -4.09 -10.32 -20.34
CA ASP A 44 -4.19 -9.89 -18.96
C ASP A 44 -4.85 -10.99 -18.11
N GLY A 45 -4.15 -11.48 -17.09
CA GLY A 45 -4.64 -12.59 -16.28
C GLY A 45 -3.64 -13.09 -15.25
N ILE A 46 -4.00 -14.13 -14.49
CA ILE A 46 -3.15 -14.72 -13.44
C ILE A 46 -1.80 -15.19 -13.98
N GLY A 47 -1.77 -15.74 -15.21
CA GLY A 47 -0.54 -16.18 -15.86
C GLY A 47 0.38 -15.04 -16.35
N ASN A 48 -0.12 -13.82 -16.44
CA ASN A 48 0.61 -12.61 -16.85
C ASN A 48 0.14 -11.43 -15.98
N PRO A 49 0.49 -11.43 -14.69
CA PRO A 49 -0.02 -10.44 -13.76
C PRO A 49 0.44 -9.05 -14.15
N ARG A 50 -0.44 -8.07 -13.95
CA ARG A 50 -0.10 -6.66 -14.06
C ARG A 50 0.97 -6.28 -13.03
N CYS A 51 1.92 -5.44 -13.42
CA CYS A 51 2.96 -4.93 -12.53
C CYS A 51 2.81 -3.41 -12.36
N PRO A 52 2.20 -2.95 -11.25
CA PRO A 52 2.10 -1.53 -10.95
C PRO A 52 3.47 -0.97 -10.56
N SER A 53 3.81 0.24 -11.01
CA SER A 53 5.04 0.96 -10.63
C SER A 53 4.75 1.86 -9.44
N PHE A 54 4.87 1.33 -8.23
CA PHE A 54 4.63 2.09 -7.00
C PHE A 54 5.64 3.20 -6.79
N GLU A 55 6.86 2.97 -7.23
CA GLU A 55 7.99 3.88 -7.12
C GLU A 55 7.75 5.19 -7.89
N SER A 56 6.93 5.16 -8.94
CA SER A 56 6.50 6.37 -9.66
C SER A 56 5.55 7.28 -8.85
N ILE A 57 5.00 6.77 -7.74
CA ILE A 57 4.09 7.50 -6.84
C ILE A 57 4.73 7.75 -5.48
N LEU A 58 5.34 6.72 -4.89
CA LEU A 58 5.94 6.74 -3.54
C LEU A 58 7.41 7.19 -3.55
N GLY A 59 8.04 7.27 -4.72
CA GLY A 59 9.48 7.53 -4.82
C GLY A 59 10.34 6.36 -4.34
N PHE A 60 11.61 6.65 -4.10
CA PHE A 60 12.66 5.67 -3.80
C PHE A 60 13.36 5.90 -2.46
N GLU A 61 12.90 6.86 -1.67
CA GLU A 61 13.54 7.29 -0.42
C GLU A 61 13.48 6.22 0.67
N ALA A 62 12.47 5.35 0.61
CA ALA A 62 12.28 4.26 1.54
C ALA A 62 11.90 2.97 0.81
N ARG A 63 12.15 1.83 1.47
CA ARG A 63 11.76 0.53 0.94
C ARG A 63 10.24 0.40 0.90
N THR A 64 9.71 0.04 -0.25
CA THR A 64 8.30 -0.31 -0.39
C THR A 64 8.04 -1.73 0.10
N HIS A 65 7.14 -1.85 1.07
CA HIS A 65 6.60 -3.10 1.59
C HIS A 65 5.20 -3.32 1.03
N GLU A 66 4.90 -4.53 0.58
CA GLU A 66 3.66 -4.82 -0.10
C GLU A 66 2.89 -5.92 0.63
N ALA A 67 1.59 -5.71 0.87
CA ALA A 67 0.73 -6.66 1.57
C ALA A 67 -0.68 -6.73 0.96
N TRP A 68 -1.20 -7.96 0.84
CA TRP A 68 -2.59 -8.19 0.48
C TRP A 68 -3.48 -8.20 1.71
N VAL A 69 -4.48 -7.34 1.73
CA VAL A 69 -5.51 -7.30 2.76
C VAL A 69 -6.86 -7.71 2.17
N THR A 70 -7.56 -8.61 2.84
CA THR A 70 -8.90 -9.07 2.42
C THR A 70 -9.97 -8.45 3.30
N CYS A 71 -10.99 -7.86 2.67
CA CYS A 71 -12.17 -7.30 3.32
C CYS A 71 -13.42 -7.98 2.78
N LYS A 72 -14.46 -8.09 3.61
CA LYS A 72 -15.79 -8.55 3.18
C LYS A 72 -16.71 -7.35 3.02
N ASP A 73 -17.54 -7.35 1.98
CA ASP A 73 -18.62 -6.36 1.86
C ASP A 73 -19.86 -6.76 2.67
N ALA A 74 -20.93 -5.96 2.57
CA ALA A 74 -22.17 -6.20 3.30
C ALA A 74 -22.89 -7.49 2.91
N THR A 75 -22.58 -8.09 1.76
CA THR A 75 -23.14 -9.38 1.33
C THR A 75 -22.21 -10.55 1.70
N GLY A 76 -21.11 -10.28 2.39
CA GLY A 76 -20.12 -11.28 2.78
C GLY A 76 -19.10 -11.62 1.69
N LYS A 77 -19.17 -10.99 0.52
CA LYS A 77 -18.24 -11.24 -0.59
C LYS A 77 -16.86 -10.66 -0.27
N SER A 78 -15.83 -11.47 -0.48
CA SER A 78 -14.43 -11.09 -0.26
C SER A 78 -13.88 -10.22 -1.40
N HIS A 79 -13.16 -9.17 -1.01
CA HIS A 79 -12.42 -8.26 -1.89
C HIS A 79 -11.00 -8.11 -1.39
N LYS A 80 -10.02 -8.14 -2.30
CA LYS A 80 -8.60 -7.98 -1.97
C LYS A 80 -8.13 -6.57 -2.31
N PHE A 81 -7.27 -6.02 -1.45
CA PHE A 81 -6.62 -4.73 -1.64
C PHE A 81 -5.12 -4.89 -1.40
N LEU A 82 -4.33 -4.36 -2.33
CA LEU A 82 -2.88 -4.34 -2.23
C LEU A 82 -2.48 -3.03 -1.56
N VAL A 83 -1.86 -3.13 -0.40
CA VAL A 83 -1.27 -2.01 0.32
C VAL A 83 0.22 -2.01 0.02
N ALA A 84 0.70 -0.95 -0.63
CA ALA A 84 2.12 -0.65 -0.78
C ALA A 84 2.48 0.44 0.22
N ALA A 85 3.44 0.17 1.08
CA ALA A 85 3.72 0.93 2.29
C ALA A 85 5.19 1.32 2.36
N GLN A 86 5.46 2.59 2.64
CA GLN A 86 6.79 3.08 3.00
C GLN A 86 6.74 3.62 4.42
N TYR A 87 7.56 3.05 5.30
CA TYR A 87 7.75 3.56 6.65
C TYR A 87 9.01 4.41 6.71
N ARG A 88 8.90 5.63 7.22
CA ARG A 88 10.00 6.61 7.34
C ARG A 88 10.05 7.15 8.78
N PRO A 89 10.98 6.70 9.63
CA PRO A 89 11.03 7.11 11.04
C PRO A 89 11.24 8.62 11.28
N SER A 90 11.92 9.28 10.35
CA SER A 90 12.22 10.72 10.39
C SER A 90 11.01 11.61 10.12
N CYS A 91 9.92 11.03 9.62
CA CYS A 91 8.72 11.74 9.25
C CYS A 91 7.80 11.96 10.46
N ASP A 92 6.88 12.92 10.31
CA ASP A 92 5.76 13.06 11.22
C ASP A 92 4.73 11.93 11.03
N TYR A 93 3.83 11.79 12.00
CA TYR A 93 2.71 10.88 11.86
C TYR A 93 1.82 11.29 10.69
N ASN A 94 1.48 10.32 9.84
CA ASN A 94 0.62 10.57 8.70
C ASN A 94 -0.81 10.85 9.16
N ARG A 95 -1.22 12.11 9.11
CA ARG A 95 -2.53 12.58 9.59
C ARG A 95 -3.70 11.94 8.84
N ALA A 96 -3.57 11.72 7.53
CA ALA A 96 -4.62 11.05 6.75
C ALA A 96 -4.87 9.60 7.21
N LEU A 97 -3.90 8.96 7.87
CA LEU A 97 -4.05 7.62 8.45
C LEU A 97 -4.66 7.67 9.85
N GLN A 98 -4.49 8.76 10.60
CA GLN A 98 -5.17 8.97 11.88
C GLN A 98 -6.69 9.11 11.71
N ASP A 99 -7.15 9.68 10.58
CA ASP A 99 -8.57 9.70 10.17
C ASP A 99 -9.15 8.31 9.85
N ILE A 100 -8.29 7.31 9.65
CA ILE A 100 -8.67 5.92 9.47
C ILE A 100 -8.67 5.19 10.80
N TRP A 101 -7.61 5.40 11.58
CA TRP A 101 -7.44 4.82 12.90
C TRP A 101 -6.68 5.80 13.78
N ALA A 102 -7.38 6.39 14.75
CA ALA A 102 -6.85 7.48 15.58
C ALA A 102 -5.55 7.12 16.32
N SER A 103 -5.37 5.84 16.68
CA SER A 103 -4.16 5.35 17.35
C SER A 103 -3.00 5.06 16.38
N SER A 104 -3.13 5.39 15.10
CA SER A 104 -2.06 5.15 14.13
C SER A 104 -0.84 6.02 14.44
N VAL A 105 0.28 5.34 14.66
CA VAL A 105 1.63 5.92 14.78
C VAL A 105 2.42 5.79 13.47
N TRP A 106 1.74 5.55 12.36
CA TRP A 106 2.41 5.32 11.08
C TRP A 106 3.10 6.60 10.59
N LYS A 107 4.37 6.48 10.22
CA LYS A 107 5.18 7.55 9.66
C LYS A 107 5.59 7.19 8.23
N GLY A 108 5.23 8.03 7.26
CA GLY A 108 5.42 7.75 5.82
C GLY A 108 4.10 7.46 5.10
N GLU A 109 4.18 6.81 3.94
CA GLU A 109 3.11 6.80 2.94
C GLU A 109 2.50 5.43 2.71
N LEU A 110 1.20 5.39 2.44
CA LEU A 110 0.49 4.19 1.98
C LEU A 110 -0.19 4.43 0.63
N LEU A 111 -0.01 3.52 -0.31
CA LEU A 111 -0.73 3.45 -1.57
C LEU A 111 -1.59 2.19 -1.61
N VAL A 112 -2.86 2.33 -1.95
CA VAL A 112 -3.82 1.22 -1.95
C VAL A 112 -4.38 1.02 -3.35
N MET A 113 -4.20 -0.18 -3.88
CA MET A 113 -4.80 -0.64 -5.13
C MET A 113 -5.82 -1.75 -4.88
N ARG A 114 -6.82 -1.85 -5.75
CA ARG A 114 -7.81 -2.92 -5.68
C ARG A 114 -7.30 -4.15 -6.42
N GLY A 115 -7.46 -5.33 -5.83
CA GLY A 115 -7.23 -6.62 -6.49
C GLY A 115 -8.36 -6.99 -7.45
N GLY A 116 -8.01 -7.52 -8.61
CA GLY A 116 -8.97 -8.09 -9.55
C GLY A 116 -9.27 -9.56 -9.25
N TYR A 117 -10.31 -10.11 -9.89
CA TYR A 117 -10.58 -11.55 -9.83
C TYR A 117 -9.56 -12.35 -10.64
N GLN A 118 -9.32 -11.92 -11.89
CA GLN A 118 -8.32 -12.54 -12.79
C GLN A 118 -7.08 -11.67 -13.02
N SER A 119 -7.14 -10.38 -12.68
CA SER A 119 -5.99 -9.47 -12.80
C SER A 119 -5.40 -9.18 -11.43
N PHE A 120 -4.07 -9.04 -11.37
CA PHE A 120 -3.34 -8.71 -10.14
C PHE A 120 -3.91 -7.47 -9.44
N VAL A 121 -4.02 -6.35 -10.17
CA VAL A 121 -4.67 -5.12 -9.70
C VAL A 121 -5.61 -4.55 -10.76
N VAL A 122 -6.64 -3.83 -10.33
CA VAL A 122 -7.63 -3.15 -11.18
C VAL A 122 -7.88 -1.73 -10.68
N ASP A 123 -8.61 -0.92 -11.47
CA ASP A 123 -9.06 0.40 -11.03
C ASP A 123 -9.82 0.32 -9.70
N MET A 124 -9.56 1.28 -8.82
CA MET A 124 -10.20 1.38 -7.50
C MET A 124 -11.73 1.27 -7.58
N GLY A 125 -12.36 1.83 -8.62
CA GLY A 125 -13.80 1.79 -8.82
C GLY A 125 -14.58 2.81 -7.97
N GLY A 126 -15.86 2.50 -7.73
CA GLY A 126 -16.82 3.38 -7.06
C GLY A 126 -16.69 3.49 -5.53
N SER A 127 -17.62 4.21 -4.92
CA SER A 127 -17.65 4.53 -3.48
C SER A 127 -17.59 3.28 -2.58
N GLN A 128 -18.27 2.20 -2.95
CA GLN A 128 -18.22 0.93 -2.22
C GLN A 128 -16.79 0.42 -2.04
N TYR A 129 -16.00 0.40 -3.11
CA TYR A 129 -14.63 -0.10 -3.08
C TYR A 129 -13.68 0.86 -2.37
N LYS A 130 -13.91 2.19 -2.47
CA LYS A 130 -13.17 3.18 -1.68
C LYS A 130 -13.40 2.98 -0.18
N ARG A 131 -14.64 2.68 0.24
CA ARG A 131 -14.96 2.34 1.63
C ARG A 131 -14.25 1.07 2.09
N LEU A 132 -14.26 0.02 1.27
CA LEU A 132 -13.55 -1.22 1.57
C LEU A 132 -12.03 -1.04 1.59
N ALA A 133 -11.47 -0.18 0.73
CA ALA A 133 -10.07 0.19 0.76
C ALA A 133 -9.70 0.93 2.06
N LYS A 134 -10.56 1.84 2.56
CA LYS A 134 -10.37 2.47 3.88
C LYS A 134 -10.31 1.41 4.99
N GLU A 135 -11.21 0.43 4.97
CA GLU A 135 -11.21 -0.68 5.92
C GLU A 135 -9.96 -1.58 5.78
N ALA A 136 -9.47 -1.80 4.56
CA ALA A 136 -8.24 -2.54 4.31
C ALA A 136 -7.03 -1.85 4.94
N VAL A 137 -6.94 -0.53 4.81
CA VAL A 137 -5.89 0.27 5.46
C VAL A 137 -6.01 0.19 6.97
N ARG A 138 -7.22 0.32 7.52
CA ARG A 138 -7.44 0.20 8.97
C ARG A 138 -6.91 -1.14 9.50
N ARG A 139 -7.25 -2.24 8.84
CA ARG A 139 -6.77 -3.58 9.20
C ARG A 139 -5.25 -3.71 9.09
N PHE A 140 -4.67 -3.19 8.01
CA PHE A 140 -3.22 -3.17 7.81
C PHE A 140 -2.51 -2.44 8.96
N LEU A 141 -2.98 -1.25 9.32
CA LEU A 141 -2.41 -0.46 10.40
C LEU A 141 -2.51 -1.19 11.75
N MET A 142 -3.68 -1.74 12.07
CA MET A 142 -3.88 -2.51 13.31
C MET A 142 -2.96 -3.74 13.38
N GLN A 143 -2.78 -4.46 12.27
CA GLN A 143 -1.92 -5.66 12.22
C GLN A 143 -0.42 -5.35 12.27
N THR A 144 -0.02 -4.14 11.86
CA THR A 144 1.38 -3.74 11.80
C THR A 144 1.80 -2.86 12.98
N HIS A 145 0.87 -2.40 13.81
CA HIS A 145 1.12 -1.50 14.95
C HIS A 145 2.26 -2.01 15.85
N ASP A 146 2.10 -3.21 16.41
CA ASP A 146 3.08 -3.79 17.33
C ASP A 146 4.43 -4.12 16.68
N LEU A 147 4.46 -4.23 15.34
CA LEU A 147 5.70 -4.49 14.60
C LEU A 147 6.49 -3.20 14.43
N ILE A 148 5.81 -2.09 14.18
CA ILE A 148 6.43 -0.77 14.02
C ILE A 148 7.00 -0.29 15.36
N ASP A 149 6.27 -0.48 16.46
CA ASP A 149 6.75 -0.09 17.79
C ASP A 149 8.04 -0.82 18.16
N ARG A 150 8.12 -2.12 17.83
CA ARG A 150 9.35 -2.93 18.01
C ARG A 150 10.49 -2.44 17.12
N LEU A 151 10.22 -2.21 15.83
CA LEU A 151 11.23 -1.73 14.89
C LEU A 151 11.77 -0.34 15.27
N ALA A 152 10.91 0.55 15.77
CA ALA A 152 11.30 1.88 16.24
C ALA A 152 12.16 1.82 17.51
N GLN A 153 11.91 0.88 18.41
CA GLN A 153 12.73 0.66 19.60
C GLN A 153 14.11 0.08 19.27
N GLU A 154 14.20 -0.81 18.26
CA GLU A 154 15.46 -1.43 17.84
C GLU A 154 16.35 -0.52 16.98
N THR A 155 15.78 0.51 16.31
CA THR A 155 16.54 1.47 15.48
C THR A 155 16.97 2.73 16.22
N LEU A 156 16.51 2.94 17.46
CA LEU A 156 17.13 3.94 18.33
C LEU A 156 18.55 3.45 18.64
N PRO A 157 19.61 4.24 18.38
CA PRO A 157 20.93 3.88 18.88
C PRO A 157 20.76 3.71 20.38
N THR A 158 21.06 2.52 20.90
CA THR A 158 21.21 2.32 22.33
C THR A 158 22.30 3.30 22.75
N ILE A 159 21.90 4.47 23.24
CA ILE A 159 22.79 5.32 24.02
C ILE A 159 22.98 4.51 25.29
N VAL A 160 23.96 3.61 25.25
CA VAL A 160 24.51 3.00 26.44
C VAL A 160 24.90 4.21 27.30
N PRO A 161 24.28 4.42 28.46
CA PRO A 161 24.73 5.47 29.36
C PRO A 161 26.20 5.19 29.61
N LYS A 162 27.07 6.07 29.14
CA LYS A 162 28.46 6.12 29.62
C LYS A 162 28.39 6.66 31.03
N ASN A 163 28.04 5.80 31.95
CA ASN A 163 28.11 6.03 33.38
C ASN A 163 28.75 4.78 33.99
N ILE A 164 29.67 4.82 34.93
CA ILE A 164 30.38 5.83 35.72
C ILE A 164 31.60 5.07 36.26
#